data_AF-B1BW47-F1
#
_entry.id   AF-B1BW47-F1
#
_cell.length_a   1.000
_cell.length_b   1.000
_cell.length_c   1.000
_cell.angle_alpha   90.00
_cell.angle_beta   90.00
_cell.angle_gamma   90.00
#
_symmetry.space_group_name_H-M   'P 1'
#
loop_
_entity.id
_entity.type
_entity.pdbx_description
1 polymer ?
#
loop_
_entity_poly.entity_id
_entity_poly.type
_entity_poly.pdbx_seq_one_letter_code
_entity_poly.pdbx_strand_id
1 'polypeptide(L)' 'MNNKMTIFYSKFTGNIEGVFSGEVNYDVFVDREEDVKAYCIRKVANFDGQFLATFFNYKINLETNKVEIKNQVNITL' A
#
# COMPACT_ATOMS: atom_id res chain seq x y z
N MET A 1 4.99 11.68 17.79
CA MET A 1 5.00 11.17 16.40
C MET A 1 3.91 10.14 16.28
N ASN A 2 3.12 10.19 15.20
CA ASN A 2 2.09 9.17 14.97
C ASN A 2 2.82 7.89 14.54
N ASN A 3 2.91 6.90 15.43
CA ASN A 3 3.68 5.67 15.19
C ASN A 3 2.93 4.69 14.27
N LYS A 4 2.13 5.22 13.35
CA LYS A 4 1.28 4.48 12.44
C LYS A 4 1.55 4.89 11.00
N MET A 5 1.18 4.02 10.08
CA MET A 5 1.05 4.31 8.65
C MET A 5 -0.24 3.70 8.12
N THR A 6 -0.73 4.23 7.01
CA THR A 6 -1.90 3.70 6.30
C THR A 6 -1.46 3.18 4.94
N ILE A 7 -1.85 1.94 4.64
CA ILE A 7 -1.57 1.24 3.39
C ILE A 7 -2.88 1.08 2.64
N PHE A 8 -2.90 1.49 1.38
CA PHE A 8 -4.00 1.23 0.45
C PHE A 8 -3.54 0.22 -0.58
N TYR A 9 -4.24 -0.90 -0.72
CA TYR A 9 -3.88 -1.94 -1.69
C TYR A 9 -5.12 -2.51 -2.39
N SER A 10 -4.98 -2.89 -3.65
CA SER A 10 -6.05 -3.49 -4.45
C SER A 10 -6.54 -4.79 -3.82
N LYS A 11 -7.86 -4.89 -3.60
CA LYS A 11 -8.52 -6.11 -3.12
C LYS A 11 -8.51 -7.26 -4.14
N PHE A 12 -8.14 -6.96 -5.39
CA PHE A 12 -8.14 -7.91 -6.49
C PHE A 12 -6.74 -8.42 -6.83
N THR A 13 -5.71 -7.56 -6.73
CA THR A 13 -4.34 -7.90 -7.16
C THR A 13 -3.31 -7.86 -6.04
N GLY A 14 -3.66 -7.27 -4.89
CA GLY A 14 -2.70 -7.03 -3.81
C GLY A 14 -1.71 -5.89 -4.07
N ASN A 15 -1.76 -5.25 -5.25
CA ASN A 15 -0.87 -4.12 -5.55
C ASN A 15 -1.15 -2.96 -4.59
N ILE A 16 -0.07 -2.41 -4.01
CA ILE A 16 -0.15 -1.24 -3.14
C ILE A 16 -0.33 0.00 -4.02
N GLU A 17 -1.41 0.74 -3.78
CA GLU A 17 -1.76 1.99 -4.45
C GLU A 17 -1.06 3.18 -3.76
N GLY A 18 -0.93 3.14 -2.44
CA GLY A 18 -0.27 4.19 -1.68
C GLY A 18 -0.01 3.82 -0.23
N VAL A 19 1.03 4.43 0.34
CA VAL A 19 1.38 4.33 1.75
C VAL A 19 1.61 5.73 2.30
N PHE A 20 0.98 6.05 3.43
CA PHE A 20 0.99 7.38 4.03
C PHE A 20 1.36 7.30 5.50
N SER A 21 2.09 8.32 5.98
CA SER A 21 2.40 8.44 7.41
C SER A 21 1.14 8.82 8.19
N GLY A 22 0.95 8.18 9.35
CA GLY A 22 -0.22 8.34 10.18
C GLY A 22 -1.44 7.53 9.72
N GLU A 23 -2.55 7.80 10.39
CA GLU A 23 -3.85 7.19 10.11
C GLU A 23 -4.67 8.14 9.24
N VAL A 24 -4.73 7.90 7.93
CA VAL A 24 -5.40 8.76 6.93
C VAL A 24 -6.57 8.02 6.28
N ASN A 25 -7.51 8.73 5.65
CA ASN A 25 -8.64 8.14 4.92
C ASN A 25 -8.42 8.23 3.40
N TYR A 26 -9.42 7.86 2.61
CA TYR A 26 -9.35 7.84 1.14
C TYR A 26 -9.31 9.24 0.51
N ASP A 27 -9.60 10.29 1.28
CA ASP A 27 -9.55 11.70 0.88
C ASP A 27 -8.15 12.13 0.41
N VAL A 28 -7.09 11.41 0.81
CA VAL A 28 -5.73 11.63 0.33
C VAL A 28 -5.56 11.42 -1.17
N PHE A 29 -6.49 10.72 -1.83
CA PHE A 29 -6.48 10.50 -3.28
C PHE A 29 -7.22 11.60 -4.07
N VAL A 30 -7.79 12.59 -3.39
CA VAL A 30 -8.43 13.78 -3.97
C VAL A 30 -9.41 13.36 -5.08
N ASP A 31 -9.10 13.65 -6.34
CA ASP A 31 -9.97 13.39 -7.50
C ASP A 31 -10.21 11.90 -7.77
N ARG A 32 -9.41 11.00 -7.16
CA ARG A 32 -9.50 9.54 -7.32
C ARG A 32 -10.13 8.84 -6.11
N GLU A 33 -10.65 9.57 -5.12
CA GLU A 33 -11.17 8.97 -3.88
C GLU A 33 -12.18 7.84 -4.14
N GLU A 34 -13.24 8.12 -4.89
CA GLU A 34 -14.32 7.15 -5.14
C GLU A 34 -13.84 5.93 -5.93
N ASP A 35 -12.96 6.14 -6.92
CA ASP A 35 -12.36 5.06 -7.69
C ASP A 35 -11.52 4.16 -6.78
N VAL A 36 -10.61 4.74 -6.00
CA VAL A 36 -9.74 4.00 -5.10
C VAL A 36 -10.55 3.28 -4.03
N LYS A 37 -11.60 3.90 -3.50
CA LYS A 37 -12.49 3.27 -2.51
C LYS A 37 -13.23 2.05 -3.07
N ALA A 38 -13.54 2.04 -4.37
CA ALA A 38 -14.22 0.93 -5.01
C ALA A 38 -13.34 -0.35 -5.06
N TYR A 39 -12.02 -0.24 -5.22
CA TYR A 39 -11.13 -1.40 -5.38
C TYR A 39 -10.04 -1.58 -4.32
N CYS A 40 -9.71 -0.58 -3.51
CA CYS A 40 -8.66 -0.68 -2.49
C CYS A 40 -9.20 -0.99 -1.10
N ILE A 41 -8.44 -1.81 -0.36
CA ILE A 41 -8.54 -1.99 1.08
C ILE A 41 -7.61 -1.00 1.76
N ARG A 42 -8.13 -0.30 2.77
CA ARG A 42 -7.36 0.52 3.71
C ARG A 42 -6.93 -0.32 4.91
N LYS A 43 -5.64 -0.33 5.23
CA LYS A 43 -5.08 -0.99 6.41
C LYS A 43 -4.18 -0.03 7.18
N VAL A 44 -4.42 0.08 8.48
CA VAL A 44 -3.55 0.83 9.39
C VAL A 44 -2.56 -0.15 10.03
N ALA A 45 -1.28 0.22 10.04
CA ALA A 45 -0.18 -0.57 10.57
C ALA A 45 0.77 0.30 11.41
N ASN A 46 1.71 -0.33 12.11
CA ASN A 46 2.80 0.40 12.77
C ASN A 46 3.65 1.11 11.71
N PHE A 47 4.14 2.29 12.06
CA PHE A 47 5.01 3.05 11.17
C PHE A 47 6.30 2.27 10.87
N ASP A 48 6.59 2.11 9.59
CA ASP A 48 7.85 1.60 9.07
C ASP A 48 8.33 2.57 7.98
N GLY A 49 9.37 3.34 8.29
CA GLY A 49 9.91 4.35 7.38
C GLY A 49 10.57 3.75 6.14
N GLN A 50 11.16 2.56 6.26
CA GLN A 50 11.76 1.87 5.12
C GLN A 50 10.68 1.41 4.16
N PHE A 51 9.63 0.78 4.70
CA PHE A 51 8.49 0.35 3.90
C PHE A 51 7.80 1.54 3.24
N LEU A 52 7.55 2.63 3.97
CA LEU A 52 6.96 3.85 3.43
C LEU A 52 7.80 4.44 2.27
N ALA A 53 9.13 4.40 2.36
CA ALA A 53 10.00 4.91 1.30
C ALA A 53 10.12 3.97 0.09
N THR A 54 9.79 2.68 0.24
CA THR A 54 10.07 1.64 -0.78
C THR A 54 8.85 0.78 -1.12
N PHE A 55 7.63 1.23 -0.78
CA PHE A 55 6.40 0.44 -0.90
C PHE A 55 6.13 -0.06 -2.33
N PHE A 56 6.61 0.65 -3.35
CA PHE A 56 6.46 0.28 -4.75
C PHE A 56 7.13 -1.07 -5.10
N ASN A 57 8.08 -1.53 -4.27
CA ASN A 57 8.71 -2.85 -4.38
C ASN A 57 7.87 -3.99 -3.81
N TYR A 58 6.75 -3.69 -3.15
CA TYR A 58 5.97 -4.67 -2.41
C TYR A 58 4.54 -4.81 -2.93
N LYS A 59 3.93 -5.96 -2.65
CA LYS A 59 2.51 -6.22 -2.81
C LYS A 59 1.97 -6.92 -1.56
N ILE A 60 0.67 -6.92 -1.38
CA ILE A 60 -0.01 -7.72 -0.36
C ILE A 60 -0.41 -9.06 -0.99
N ASN A 61 -0.03 -10.16 -0.36
CA ASN A 61 -0.61 -11.46 -0.64
C ASN A 61 -2.03 -11.50 -0.06
N LEU A 62 -3.03 -11.60 -0.92
CA LEU A 62 -4.44 -11.51 -0.52
C LEU A 62 -4.92 -12.74 0.27
N GLU A 63 -4.29 -13.89 0.09
CA GLU A 63 -4.63 -15.12 0.82
C GLU A 63 -4.08 -15.09 2.25
N THR A 64 -2.84 -14.63 2.40
CA THR A 64 -2.15 -14.62 3.71
C THR A 64 -2.21 -13.29 4.43
N ASN A 65 -2.66 -12.22 3.77
CA ASN A 65 -2.62 -10.83 4.24
C ASN A 65 -1.20 -10.37 4.66
N LYS A 66 -0.16 -10.89 4.01
CA LYS A 66 1.23 -10.52 4.27
C LYS A 66 1.82 -9.66 3.16
N VAL A 67 2.78 -8.82 3.52
CA VAL A 67 3.58 -8.05 2.57
C VAL A 67 4.60 -8.99 1.91
N GLU A 68 4.71 -8.94 0.59
CA GLU A 68 5.66 -9.70 -0.22
C GLU A 68 6.38 -8.77 -1.20
N ILE A 69 7.61 -9.13 -1.59
CA ILE A 69 8.36 -8.40 -2.61
C ILE A 69 7.75 -8.72 -3.98
N LYS A 70 7.52 -7.70 -4.81
CA LYS A 70 7.16 -7.92 -6.22
C LYS A 70 8.33 -8.62 -6.90
N ASN A 71 8.07 -9.72 -7.60
CA ASN A 71 9.11 -10.44 -8.36
C ASN A 71 9.93 -9.44 -9.18
N GLN A 72 11.19 -9.20 -8.75
CA GLN A 72 12.10 -8.33 -9.46
C GLN A 72 12.44 -9.03 -10.77
N VAL A 73 11.94 -8.50 -11.89
CA VAL A 73 12.39 -8.93 -13.20
C VAL A 73 13.86 -8.52 -13.29
N ASN A 74 14.76 -9.51 -13.31
CA ASN A 74 16.16 -9.28 -13.63
C ASN A 74 16.22 -8.83 -15.10
N ILE A 75 16.24 -7.52 -15.33
CA ILE A 75 16.59 -6.99 -16.64
C ILE A 75 18.12 -7.04 -16.72
N THR A 76 18.65 -7.95 -17.54
CA THR A 76 20.05 -7.90 -17.96
C THR A 76 20.18 -6.81 -19.02
N LEU A 77 20.98 -5.78 -18.75
CA LEU A 77 21.36 -4.76 -19.72
C LEU A 77 22.56 -5.23 -20.56
#